data_AF-A0A454APB2-F1
#
_entry.id   AF-A0A454APB2-F1
#
_cell.length_a   1.000
_cell.length_b   1.000
_cell.length_c   1.000
_cell.angle_alpha   90.00
_cell.angle_beta   90.00
_cell.angle_gamma   90.00
#
_symmetry.space_group_name_H-M   'P 1'
#
loop_
_entity.id
_entity.type
_entity.pdbx_description
1 polymer ?
#
loop_
_entity_poly.entity_id
_entity_poly.type
_entity_poly.pdbx_seq_one_letter_code
_entity_poly.pdbx_strand_id
1 'polypeptide(L)'
;MNTTLYINNSTAEIPTKEKINIIKTLRLIDKEMDKAKLVREKFNNLLGHKDHSTENYRSRFVETLDYMNKENAEFIKKYFINQDEYSAKNNMSKSAYYRLRKEAIEEFVYYYITR
;
A
#
# COMPACT_ATOMS: atom_id res chain seq x y z
N MET A 1 44.54 -5.47 -17.01
CA MET A 1 43.71 -6.40 -16.21
C MET A 1 42.29 -5.87 -16.23
N ASN A 2 41.37 -6.55 -16.93
CA ASN A 2 39.96 -6.18 -16.99
C ASN A 2 39.26 -6.77 -15.76
N THR A 3 38.84 -5.90 -14.84
CA THR A 3 37.98 -6.29 -13.72
C THR A 3 36.55 -6.38 -14.24
N THR A 4 36.19 -7.53 -14.80
CA THR A 4 34.81 -7.81 -15.16
C THR A 4 34.00 -7.91 -13.86
N LEU A 5 33.22 -6.87 -13.57
CA LEU A 5 32.20 -6.88 -12.52
C LEU A 5 31.14 -7.91 -12.91
N TYR A 6 31.23 -9.09 -12.31
CA TYR A 6 30.15 -10.07 -12.36
C TYR A 6 28.96 -9.49 -11.59
N ILE A 7 28.03 -8.86 -12.31
CA ILE A 7 26.68 -8.63 -11.80
C ILE A 7 26.06 -10.02 -11.73
N ASN A 8 26.16 -10.65 -10.56
CA ASN A 8 25.35 -11.81 -10.24
C ASN A 8 23.90 -11.33 -10.27
N ASN A 9 23.22 -11.55 -11.38
CA ASN A 9 21.77 -11.50 -11.49
C ASN A 9 21.19 -12.67 -10.67
N SER A 10 21.37 -12.67 -9.35
CA SER A 10 20.40 -13.34 -8.51
C SER A 10 19.16 -12.45 -8.55
N THR A 11 18.13 -12.91 -9.24
CA THR A 11 16.77 -12.43 -9.00
C THR A 11 16.38 -12.91 -7.60
N ALA A 12 17.01 -12.34 -6.57
CA ALA A 12 16.69 -12.61 -5.19
C ALA A 12 15.28 -12.08 -4.98
N GLU A 13 14.32 -12.99 -4.84
CA GLU A 13 12.95 -12.62 -4.55
C GLU A 13 12.92 -11.79 -3.26
N ILE A 14 12.32 -10.61 -3.32
CA ILE A 14 12.20 -9.74 -2.14
C ILE A 14 11.43 -10.51 -1.04
N PRO A 15 12.01 -10.69 0.17
CA PRO A 15 11.34 -11.41 1.24
C PRO A 15 9.98 -10.80 1.59
N THR A 16 9.00 -11.63 1.95
CA THR A 16 7.65 -11.16 2.33
C THR A 16 7.68 -10.10 3.44
N LYS A 17 8.64 -10.19 4.38
CA LYS A 17 8.82 -9.19 5.44
C LYS A 17 9.17 -7.81 4.87
N GLU A 18 10.02 -7.75 3.84
CA GLU A 18 10.39 -6.50 3.18
C GLU A 18 9.22 -5.94 2.36
N LYS A 19 8.51 -6.81 1.61
CA LYS A 19 7.27 -6.43 0.92
C LYS A 19 6.27 -5.77 1.89
N ILE A 20 6.08 -6.32 3.09
CA ILE A 20 5.21 -5.73 4.13
C ILE A 20 5.72 -4.36 4.58
N ASN A 21 7.02 -4.22 4.82
CA ASN A 21 7.60 -2.95 5.24
C ASN A 21 7.40 -1.87 4.16
N ILE A 22 7.55 -2.24 2.88
CA ILE A 22 7.27 -1.35 1.75
C ILE A 22 5.81 -0.88 1.80
N ILE A 23 4.84 -1.80 1.93
CA ILE A 23 3.41 -1.44 2.01
C ILE A 23 3.13 -0.52 3.20
N LYS A 24 3.73 -0.78 4.37
CA LYS A 24 3.61 0.10 5.55
C LYS A 24 4.13 1.50 5.27
N THR A 25 5.30 1.62 4.65
CA THR A 25 5.90 2.90 4.29
C THR A 25 5.04 3.65 3.29
N LEU A 26 4.54 2.96 2.26
CA LEU A 26 3.63 3.55 1.27
C LEU A 26 2.36 4.09 1.95
N ARG A 27 1.80 3.37 2.92
CA ARG A 27 0.64 3.85 3.66
C ARG A 27 0.95 5.04 4.57
N LEU A 28 2.16 5.11 5.15
CA LEU A 28 2.59 6.28 5.93
C LEU A 28 2.68 7.52 5.04
N ILE A 29 3.32 7.41 3.88
CA ILE A 29 3.41 8.50 2.89
C ILE A 29 2.00 8.97 2.54
N ASP A 30 1.11 8.03 2.26
CA ASP A 30 -0.26 8.33 1.86
C ASP A 30 -1.04 9.08 2.96
N LYS A 31 -0.88 8.66 4.21
CA LYS A 31 -1.48 9.35 5.37
C LYS A 31 -0.95 10.78 5.53
N GLU A 32 0.32 11.03 5.25
CA GLU A 32 0.87 12.39 5.31
C GLU A 32 0.39 13.25 4.14
N MET A 33 0.17 12.66 2.96
CA MET A 33 -0.47 13.36 1.83
C MET A 33 -1.91 13.76 2.15
N ASP A 34 -2.69 12.87 2.78
CA ASP A 34 -4.05 13.16 3.23
C ASP A 34 -4.08 14.36 4.19
N LYS A 35 -3.13 14.43 5.13
CA LYS A 35 -2.99 15.58 6.04
C LYS A 35 -2.61 16.87 5.31
N ALA A 36 -1.67 16.79 4.37
CA ALA A 36 -1.26 17.96 3.59
C ALA A 36 -2.43 18.54 2.78
N LYS A 37 -3.28 17.67 2.20
CA LYS A 37 -4.53 18.06 1.54
C LYS A 37 -5.46 18.82 2.50
N LEU A 38 -5.70 18.29 3.70
CA LEU A 38 -6.53 18.95 4.71
C LEU A 38 -5.98 20.32 5.13
N VAL A 39 -4.66 20.46 5.25
CA VAL A 39 -4.02 21.75 5.57
C VAL A 39 -4.24 22.76 4.44
N ARG A 40 -4.05 22.32 3.19
CA ARG A 40 -4.27 23.15 2.00
C ARG A 40 -5.73 23.59 1.87
N GLU A 41 -6.68 22.69 2.09
CA GLU A 41 -8.11 23.01 2.10
C GLU A 41 -8.46 24.05 3.18
N LYS A 42 -7.93 23.90 4.39
CA LYS A 42 -8.10 24.90 5.46
C LYS A 42 -7.54 26.26 5.08
N PHE A 43 -6.35 26.30 4.50
CA PHE A 43 -5.71 27.53 4.05
C PHE A 43 -6.52 28.23 2.95
N ASN A 44 -6.98 27.49 1.95
CA ASN A 44 -7.78 28.03 0.85
C ASN A 44 -9.12 28.60 1.37
N ASN A 45 -9.78 27.89 2.29
CA ASN A 45 -10.99 28.38 2.95
C ASN A 45 -10.76 29.69 3.71
N LEU A 46 -9.62 29.84 4.41
CA LEU A 46 -9.27 31.09 5.09
C LEU A 46 -9.07 32.27 4.12
N LEU A 47 -8.57 32.01 2.92
CA LEU A 47 -8.39 33.02 1.88
C LEU A 47 -9.66 33.28 1.05
N GLY A 48 -10.77 32.59 1.32
CA GLY A 48 -11.99 32.69 0.51
C GLY A 48 -11.88 32.09 -0.89
N HIS A 49 -10.84 31.28 -1.14
CA HIS A 49 -10.65 30.59 -2.42
C HIS A 49 -11.16 29.15 -2.33
N LYS A 50 -11.92 28.73 -3.34
CA LYS A 50 -12.23 27.31 -3.54
C LYS A 50 -11.16 26.68 -4.42
N ASP A 51 -10.40 25.76 -3.85
CA ASP A 51 -9.43 24.97 -4.59
C ASP A 51 -10.03 23.58 -4.86
N HIS A 52 -10.54 23.40 -6.08
CA HIS A 52 -11.11 22.15 -6.55
C HIS A 52 -10.04 21.14 -7.02
N SER A 53 -8.75 21.51 -7.00
CA SER A 53 -7.68 20.64 -7.52
C SER A 53 -7.51 19.33 -6.75
N THR A 54 -8.03 19.25 -5.53
CA THR A 54 -7.95 18.07 -4.66
C THR A 54 -9.28 17.31 -4.52
N GLU A 55 -10.37 17.80 -5.12
CA GLU A 55 -11.75 17.33 -4.83
C GLU A 55 -11.98 15.85 -5.20
N ASN A 56 -11.17 15.30 -6.11
CA ASN A 56 -11.24 13.89 -6.51
C ASN A 56 -9.90 13.14 -6.36
N TYR A 57 -8.96 13.71 -5.59
CA TYR A 57 -7.70 13.00 -5.34
C TYR A 57 -7.98 11.72 -4.54
N ARG A 58 -7.72 10.59 -5.18
CA ARG A 58 -7.66 9.27 -4.56
C ARG A 58 -6.21 8.81 -4.64
N SER A 59 -5.71 8.24 -3.56
CA SER A 59 -4.31 7.85 -3.55
C SER A 59 -4.07 6.61 -4.38
N ARG A 60 -2.89 6.51 -4.98
CA ARG A 60 -2.45 5.30 -5.68
C ARG A 60 -2.55 4.06 -4.80
N PHE A 61 -2.32 4.21 -3.49
CA PHE A 61 -2.47 3.11 -2.52
C PHE A 61 -3.91 2.57 -2.51
N VAL A 62 -4.91 3.45 -2.46
CA VAL A 62 -6.33 3.08 -2.40
C VAL A 62 -6.85 2.67 -3.78
N GLU A 63 -6.33 3.24 -4.86
CA GLU A 63 -6.61 2.84 -6.25
C GLU A 63 -6.08 1.44 -6.56
N THR A 64 -4.93 1.07 -6.00
CA THR A 64 -4.35 -0.28 -6.18
C THR A 64 -5.32 -1.37 -5.74
N LEU A 65 -6.13 -1.10 -4.71
CA LEU A 65 -7.11 -2.07 -4.19
C LEU A 65 -8.22 -2.40 -5.19
N ASP A 66 -8.50 -1.53 -6.16
CA ASP A 66 -9.55 -1.77 -7.16
C ASP A 66 -9.15 -2.83 -8.19
N TYR A 67 -7.85 -3.06 -8.37
CA TYR A 67 -7.31 -4.07 -9.29
C TYR A 67 -7.12 -5.43 -8.63
N MET A 68 -7.18 -5.48 -7.31
CA MET A 68 -6.96 -6.70 -6.53
C MET A 68 -8.21 -7.58 -6.46
N ASN A 69 -8.00 -8.86 -6.22
CA ASN A 69 -9.07 -9.74 -5.77
C ASN A 69 -9.74 -9.16 -4.50
N LYS A 70 -11.07 -9.23 -4.44
CA LYS A 70 -11.87 -8.68 -3.34
C LYS A 70 -11.41 -9.15 -1.96
N GLU A 71 -11.07 -10.42 -1.79
CA GLU A 71 -10.63 -10.98 -0.50
C GLU A 71 -9.27 -10.40 -0.08
N ASN A 72 -8.34 -10.31 -1.03
CA ASN A 72 -7.01 -9.74 -0.82
C ASN A 72 -7.06 -8.23 -0.58
N ALA A 73 -7.90 -7.50 -1.33
CA ALA A 73 -8.14 -6.07 -1.14
C ALA A 73 -8.68 -5.78 0.27
N GLU A 74 -9.67 -6.56 0.72
CA GLU A 74 -10.22 -6.46 2.07
C GLU A 74 -9.16 -6.79 3.14
N PHE A 75 -8.30 -7.78 2.89
CA PHE A 75 -7.18 -8.07 3.77
C PHE A 75 -6.24 -6.86 3.89
N ILE A 76 -5.79 -6.28 2.77
CA ILE A 76 -4.88 -5.11 2.78
C ILE A 76 -5.52 -3.93 3.51
N LYS A 77 -6.82 -3.66 3.24
CA LYS A 77 -7.57 -2.59 3.89
C LYS A 77 -7.62 -2.78 5.40
N LYS A 78 -7.99 -3.97 5.89
CA LYS A 78 -8.04 -4.26 7.33
C LYS A 78 -6.65 -4.17 7.97
N TYR A 79 -5.65 -4.78 7.34
CA TYR A 79 -4.32 -4.91 7.91
C TYR A 79 -3.54 -3.59 7.92
N PHE A 80 -3.54 -2.84 6.82
CA PHE A 80 -2.68 -1.65 6.66
C PHE A 80 -3.41 -0.32 6.83
N ILE A 81 -4.70 -0.24 6.46
CA ILE A 81 -5.47 1.02 6.55
C ILE A 81 -6.16 1.11 7.91
N ASN A 82 -6.95 0.10 8.27
CA ASN A 82 -7.71 0.09 9.53
C ASN A 82 -6.85 -0.30 10.73
N GLN A 83 -5.64 -0.83 10.49
CA GLN A 83 -4.72 -1.32 11.52
C GLN A 83 -5.35 -2.39 12.42
N ASP A 84 -6.24 -3.19 11.85
CA ASP A 84 -6.99 -4.24 12.53
C ASP A 84 -6.45 -5.62 12.13
N GLU A 85 -5.29 -5.94 12.70
CA GLU A 85 -4.60 -7.21 12.46
C GLU A 85 -5.35 -8.41 13.06
N TYR A 86 -6.25 -8.17 14.02
CA TYR A 86 -6.95 -9.23 14.75
C TYR A 86 -8.26 -9.67 14.10
N SER A 87 -9.00 -8.77 13.44
CA SER A 87 -10.30 -9.15 12.84
C SER A 87 -10.16 -10.13 11.67
N ALA A 88 -9.07 -10.08 10.91
CA ALA A 88 -8.80 -11.05 9.85
C ALA A 88 -8.42 -12.43 10.40
N LYS A 89 -7.87 -12.51 11.62
CA LYS A 89 -7.33 -13.73 12.22
C LYS A 89 -8.39 -14.60 12.88
N ASN A 90 -9.50 -14.01 13.34
CA ASN A 90 -10.47 -14.69 14.20
C ASN A 90 -11.37 -15.72 13.47
N ASN A 91 -11.45 -15.67 12.14
CA ASN A 91 -12.38 -16.49 11.36
C ASN A 91 -11.69 -17.61 10.55
N MET A 92 -10.38 -17.83 10.72
CA MET A 92 -9.63 -18.79 9.89
C MET A 92 -8.52 -19.50 10.65
N SER A 93 -8.09 -20.66 10.11
CA SER A 93 -6.93 -21.36 10.63
C SER A 93 -5.65 -20.55 10.42
N LYS A 94 -4.65 -20.79 11.26
CA LYS A 94 -3.35 -20.11 11.19
C LYS A 94 -2.69 -20.26 9.81
N SER A 95 -2.75 -21.45 9.21
CA SER A 95 -2.19 -21.71 7.88
C SER A 95 -2.92 -20.96 6.77
N ALA A 96 -4.26 -20.95 6.80
CA ALA A 96 -5.07 -20.20 5.85
C ALA A 96 -4.77 -18.70 5.93
N TYR A 97 -4.63 -18.16 7.13
CA TYR A 97 -4.25 -16.77 7.36
C TYR A 97 -2.92 -16.39 6.72
N TYR A 98 -1.86 -17.19 6.94
CA TYR A 98 -0.56 -16.87 6.35
C TYR A 98 -0.53 -17.01 4.83
N ARG A 99 -1.33 -17.93 4.27
CA ARG A 99 -1.50 -18.04 2.83
C ARG A 99 -2.18 -16.79 2.25
N LEU A 100 -3.34 -16.42 2.80
CA LEU A 100 -4.08 -15.22 2.37
C LEU A 100 -3.21 -13.96 2.49
N ARG A 101 -2.51 -13.80 3.62
CA ARG A 101 -1.60 -12.68 3.82
C ARG A 101 -0.52 -12.61 2.74
N LYS A 102 0.13 -13.74 2.43
CA LYS A 102 1.16 -13.80 1.40
C LYS A 102 0.60 -13.41 0.03
N GLU A 103 -0.52 -14.03 -0.37
CA GLU A 103 -1.20 -13.78 -1.64
C GLU A 103 -1.60 -12.30 -1.77
N ALA A 104 -2.22 -11.73 -0.74
CA ALA A 104 -2.62 -10.32 -0.74
C ALA A 104 -1.44 -9.34 -0.84
N ILE A 105 -0.33 -9.63 -0.16
CA ILE A 105 0.89 -8.80 -0.23
C ILE A 105 1.50 -8.86 -1.62
N GLU A 106 1.59 -10.06 -2.21
CA GLU A 106 2.17 -10.24 -3.55
C GLU A 106 1.33 -9.57 -4.63
N GLU A 107 0.02 -9.77 -4.57
CA GLU A 107 -0.91 -9.13 -5.50
C GLU A 107 -0.88 -7.60 -5.37
N PHE A 108 -0.85 -7.07 -4.14
CA PHE A 108 -0.76 -5.62 -3.93
C PHE A 108 0.51 -5.06 -4.54
N VAL A 109 1.68 -5.65 -4.25
CA VAL A 109 2.96 -5.16 -4.79
C VAL A 109 2.97 -5.22 -6.30
N TYR A 110 2.43 -6.29 -6.89
CA TYR A 110 2.34 -6.43 -8.34
C TYR A 110 1.52 -5.28 -8.96
N TYR A 111 0.30 -5.05 -8.49
CA TYR A 111 -0.55 -3.99 -9.06
C TYR A 111 -0.04 -2.59 -8.74
N TYR A 112 0.50 -2.36 -7.55
CA TYR A 112 1.06 -1.05 -7.18
C TYR A 112 2.21 -0.63 -8.10
N ILE A 113 3.01 -1.58 -8.60
CA ILE A 113 4.14 -1.28 -9.49
C ILE A 113 3.68 -1.22 -10.95
N THR A 114 2.74 -2.07 -11.36
CA THR A 114 2.38 -2.26 -12.78
C THR A 114 1.19 -1.44 -13.26
N ARG A 115 0.39 -0.87 -12.35
CA ARG A 115 -0.78 -0.03 -12.67
C ARG A 115 -0.61 1.36 -12.05
#